data_AF-A0A7C1FNU5-F1
#
_entry.id   AF-A0A7C1FNU5-F1
#
_cell.length_a   1.000
_cell.length_b   1.000
_cell.length_c   1.000
_cell.angle_alpha   90.00
_cell.angle_beta   90.00
_cell.angle_gamma   90.00
#
_symmetry.space_group_name_H-M   'P 1'
#
loop_
_entity.id
_entity.type
_entity.pdbx_description
1 polymer ?
#
loop_
_entity_poly.entity_id
_entity_poly.type
_entity_poly.pdbx_seq_one_letter_code
_entity_poly.pdbx_strand_id
1 'polypeptide(L)'
;MRPQSTTTKTIRCAAHHRSGTVSMSCKLRPSRSMSAWSLFSPGELSALRPATLIVCLCLAVALGGGRCWIARASESLADPPQAAAKSNPAATDAIASNVAADSQAARDHVLLPVDGPALRAELRSVDKQWQLEFTGQQGIKTISAADVVQWGRPADPAAGPLLVLADGSLIVAEPLGVENEALHFESALFGQQSLPLEVLAGVAFKTPVDRLQRDLFLDRLLGASLRSDLLILANGDELSGVVQSLSEQEVEFRAEFGPLKLDRARLAAIILNPTLRRTIKRPSLCAMVGFADGTRVLAANFELKDQRAQVALVAGATFAAEAKQLVCLFPLGGRAVYLSELEPVEFEHTPFLELKWPYRKDRNVLGGMLRSGGKLYLKGLGVHSAARLVYALESPYQRFEAELALDDCAGRQGSVVYRVLVDGKQKYVSPVLRGGDQPLSVSVPLEGAKRLELVVDYADRADVLDRANWLRARLTK
;
A
#
# COMPACT_ATOMS: atom_id res chain seq x y z
N MET A 1 18.69 69.93 -33.87
CA MET A 1 18.42 69.36 -32.53
C MET A 1 19.28 68.12 -32.37
N ARG A 2 20.26 68.19 -31.47
CA ARG A 2 21.33 67.19 -31.25
C ARG A 2 20.86 66.07 -30.31
N PRO A 3 21.43 64.85 -30.42
CA PRO A 3 20.94 63.66 -29.71
C PRO A 3 21.38 63.67 -28.24
N GLN A 4 20.52 63.24 -27.33
CA GLN A 4 20.88 63.02 -25.93
C GLN A 4 21.11 61.54 -25.66
N SER A 5 22.27 61.31 -25.06
CA SER A 5 22.94 60.08 -24.67
C SER A 5 22.12 59.15 -23.77
N THR A 6 22.08 57.87 -24.14
CA THR A 6 21.79 56.74 -23.25
C THR A 6 22.90 56.64 -22.20
N THR A 7 22.57 56.89 -20.93
CA THR A 7 23.48 56.69 -19.81
C THR A 7 23.16 55.35 -19.15
N THR A 8 24.01 54.35 -19.38
CA THR A 8 23.97 53.04 -18.73
C THR A 8 24.24 53.21 -17.24
N LYS A 9 23.24 52.97 -16.37
CA LYS A 9 23.46 52.85 -14.93
C LYS A 9 23.75 51.39 -14.58
N THR A 10 25.03 51.09 -14.44
CA THR A 10 25.56 49.85 -13.89
C THR A 10 25.17 49.73 -12.42
N ILE A 11 24.42 48.68 -12.05
CA ILE A 11 24.25 48.30 -10.63
C ILE A 11 25.53 47.57 -10.22
N ARG A 12 26.34 48.22 -9.37
CA ARG A 12 27.48 47.59 -8.70
C ARG A 12 26.97 46.82 -7.48
N CYS A 13 27.06 45.49 -7.52
CA CYS A 13 26.99 44.67 -6.31
C CYS A 13 28.37 44.68 -5.64
N ALA A 14 28.50 45.31 -4.47
CA ALA A 14 29.67 45.20 -3.63
C ALA A 14 29.44 44.10 -2.59
N ALA A 15 30.22 43.03 -2.66
CA ALA A 15 30.29 42.02 -1.61
C ALA A 15 31.38 42.44 -0.61
N HIS A 16 31.01 42.68 0.65
CA HIS A 16 31.96 42.77 1.74
C HIS A 16 31.83 41.55 2.65
N HIS A 17 32.89 40.76 2.67
CA HIS A 17 33.07 39.65 3.61
C HIS A 17 33.42 40.20 4.98
N ARG A 18 32.51 40.08 5.95
CA ARG A 18 32.82 39.93 7.38
C ARG A 18 31.70 39.17 8.07
N SER A 19 32.08 38.01 8.62
CA SER A 19 31.42 37.27 9.71
C SER A 19 29.88 37.24 9.77
N GLY A 20 29.29 36.10 9.35
CA GLY A 20 28.03 35.56 9.87
C GLY A 20 26.76 36.34 9.55
N THR A 21 25.74 35.64 9.04
CA THR A 21 24.37 36.12 8.73
C THR A 21 24.21 37.05 7.53
N VAL A 22 23.56 36.55 6.47
CA VAL A 22 22.97 37.36 5.39
C VAL A 22 21.46 37.37 5.60
N SER A 23 20.90 38.55 5.88
CA SER A 23 19.46 38.81 5.85
C SER A 23 19.14 39.64 4.60
N MET A 24 18.23 39.17 3.76
CA MET A 24 17.67 39.93 2.63
C MET A 24 16.18 40.16 2.90
N SER A 25 15.80 41.42 3.12
CA SER A 25 14.40 41.86 3.13
C SER A 25 14.11 42.60 1.84
N CYS A 26 13.11 42.14 1.08
CA CYS A 26 12.65 42.81 -0.13
C CYS A 26 11.15 43.14 0.01
N LYS A 27 10.83 44.43 0.11
CA LYS A 27 9.46 44.97 0.10
C LYS A 27 9.01 45.15 -1.35
N LEU A 28 8.00 44.38 -1.79
CA LEU A 28 7.33 44.58 -3.08
C LEU A 28 6.01 45.36 -2.86
N ARG A 29 5.81 46.45 -3.61
CA ARG A 29 4.49 47.09 -3.82
C ARG A 29 4.01 46.75 -5.24
N PRO A 30 2.71 46.47 -5.47
CA PRO A 30 2.23 46.05 -6.77
C PRO A 30 1.73 47.23 -7.59
N SER A 31 2.14 47.34 -8.86
CA SER A 31 1.28 47.94 -9.90
C SER A 31 1.71 47.60 -11.33
N ARG A 32 0.74 47.01 -12.04
CA ARG A 32 0.43 47.08 -13.48
C ARG A 32 1.30 46.33 -14.50
N SER A 33 0.56 45.63 -15.34
CA SER A 33 0.89 44.79 -16.50
C SER A 33 1.57 45.53 -17.64
N MET A 34 2.66 44.97 -18.17
CA MET A 34 3.09 45.14 -19.57
C MET A 34 3.77 43.85 -20.06
N SER A 35 3.51 43.54 -21.33
CA SER A 35 3.93 42.36 -22.10
C SER A 35 5.44 42.27 -22.31
N ALA A 36 6.03 41.09 -22.05
CA ALA A 36 7.44 40.80 -22.26
C ALA A 36 7.67 40.21 -23.67
N TRP A 37 8.16 41.04 -24.59
CA TRP A 37 8.93 40.60 -25.75
C TRP A 37 10.24 41.38 -25.74
N SER A 38 11.34 40.68 -26.04
CA SER A 38 12.74 41.13 -26.12
C SER A 38 13.51 41.23 -24.79
N LEU A 39 14.53 40.37 -24.66
CA LEU A 39 15.74 40.32 -23.80
C LEU A 39 16.06 38.82 -23.69
N PHE A 40 16.84 38.21 -24.59
CA PHE A 40 18.30 38.22 -24.67
C PHE A 40 18.78 37.68 -26.05
N SER A 41 19.89 38.20 -26.58
CA SER A 41 20.57 37.67 -27.77
C SER A 41 21.40 36.41 -27.44
N PRO A 42 21.55 35.46 -28.38
CA PRO A 42 22.32 34.23 -28.17
C PRO A 42 23.82 34.55 -28.30
N GLY A 43 24.47 34.86 -27.18
CA GLY A 43 25.89 35.19 -27.17
C GLY A 43 26.56 35.22 -25.79
N GLU A 44 25.82 35.27 -24.68
CA GLU A 44 26.39 35.40 -23.33
C GLU A 44 26.13 34.22 -22.37
N LEU A 45 25.56 33.11 -22.86
CA LEU A 45 25.25 31.93 -22.02
C LEU A 45 26.41 30.93 -21.86
N SER A 46 27.57 31.16 -22.46
CA SER A 46 28.74 30.27 -22.38
C SER A 46 29.66 30.55 -21.18
N ALA A 47 29.37 31.57 -20.35
CA ALA A 47 30.24 31.97 -19.23
C ALA A 47 29.69 31.65 -17.82
N LEU A 48 28.58 30.91 -17.71
CA LEU A 48 27.93 30.59 -16.43
C LEU A 48 28.20 29.16 -15.98
N ARG A 49 28.60 28.99 -14.71
CA ARG A 49 28.85 27.67 -14.09
C ARG A 49 27.53 26.87 -13.98
N PRO A 50 27.59 25.52 -14.01
CA PRO A 50 26.40 24.65 -14.11
C PRO A 50 25.36 24.85 -12.99
N ALA A 51 25.77 25.27 -11.79
CA ALA A 51 24.86 25.55 -10.68
C ALA A 51 23.95 26.77 -10.94
N THR A 52 24.38 27.74 -11.76
CA THR A 52 23.61 28.95 -12.07
C THR A 52 22.58 28.71 -13.16
N LEU A 53 22.81 27.74 -14.07
CA LEU A 53 21.82 27.31 -15.06
C LEU A 53 20.65 26.56 -14.42
N ILE A 54 20.92 25.75 -13.39
CA ILE A 54 19.89 24.98 -12.67
C ILE A 54 18.92 25.93 -11.92
N VAL A 55 19.43 27.02 -11.34
CA VAL A 55 18.58 28.01 -10.64
C VAL A 55 17.68 28.78 -11.61
N CYS A 56 18.16 29.10 -12.82
CA CYS A 56 17.32 29.75 -13.85
C CYS A 56 16.27 28.80 -14.45
N LEU A 57 16.58 27.51 -14.60
CA LEU A 57 15.61 26.52 -15.10
C LEU A 57 14.49 26.22 -14.07
N CYS A 58 14.83 26.22 -12.77
CA CYS A 58 13.85 26.02 -11.71
C CYS A 58 12.90 27.23 -11.50
N LEU A 59 13.33 28.46 -11.81
CA LEU A 59 12.47 29.64 -11.71
C LEU A 59 11.42 29.74 -12.84
N ALA A 60 11.69 29.16 -14.02
CA ALA A 60 10.74 29.16 -15.13
C ALA A 60 9.62 28.11 -15.00
N VAL A 61 9.85 27.04 -14.21
CA VAL A 61 8.84 25.98 -13.97
C VAL A 61 7.84 26.38 -12.87
N ALA A 62 8.15 27.38 -12.05
CA ALA A 62 7.29 27.83 -10.95
C ALA A 62 6.21 28.87 -11.33
N LEU A 63 6.11 29.27 -12.60
CA LEU A 63 5.11 30.24 -13.08
C LEU A 63 4.30 29.68 -14.27
N GLY A 64 3.39 28.75 -13.96
CA GLY A 64 2.12 28.56 -14.67
C GLY A 64 2.11 28.12 -16.14
N GLY A 65 1.69 26.86 -16.36
CA GLY A 65 0.71 26.48 -17.39
C GLY A 65 1.13 26.55 -18.87
N GLY A 66 1.61 25.43 -19.42
CA GLY A 66 1.67 25.22 -20.87
C GLY A 66 2.34 23.90 -21.26
N ARG A 67 1.64 23.06 -22.03
CA ARG A 67 2.17 21.82 -22.62
C ARG A 67 3.38 22.15 -23.51
N CYS A 68 4.50 21.44 -23.32
CA CYS A 68 5.65 21.57 -24.21
C CYS A 68 5.99 20.23 -24.87
N TRP A 69 5.90 20.21 -26.21
CA TRP A 69 6.40 19.15 -27.07
C TRP A 69 7.93 19.28 -27.17
N ILE A 70 8.67 18.23 -26.84
CA ILE A 70 10.12 18.21 -27.06
C ILE A 70 10.39 17.61 -28.45
N ALA A 71 10.77 18.48 -29.39
CA ALA A 71 11.38 18.10 -30.65
C ALA A 71 12.85 17.67 -30.41
N ARG A 72 13.24 16.55 -31.02
CA ARG A 72 14.63 16.06 -31.05
C ARG A 72 15.51 17.04 -31.83
N ALA A 73 16.58 17.51 -31.20
CA ALA A 73 17.76 18.02 -31.90
C ALA A 73 18.90 17.02 -31.68
N SER A 74 19.33 16.40 -32.78
CA SER A 74 20.50 15.52 -32.87
C SER A 74 21.76 16.37 -33.03
N GLU A 75 22.72 16.25 -32.14
CA GLU A 75 24.10 16.63 -32.43
C GLU A 75 25.08 15.58 -31.88
N SER A 76 25.95 15.18 -32.81
CA SER A 76 26.97 14.16 -32.77
C SER A 76 28.13 14.57 -31.86
N LEU A 77 28.52 13.68 -30.93
CA LEU A 77 29.83 13.71 -30.27
C LEU A 77 30.38 12.28 -30.24
N ALA A 78 31.62 12.17 -30.71
CA ALA A 78 32.34 10.96 -31.08
C ALA A 78 32.61 9.97 -29.92
N ASP A 79 32.66 8.69 -30.28
CA ASP A 79 32.98 7.54 -29.42
C ASP A 79 34.41 7.55 -28.85
N PRO A 80 34.61 7.12 -27.59
CA PRO A 80 35.82 6.48 -27.12
C PRO A 80 35.65 4.95 -26.96
N PRO A 81 36.75 4.18 -26.85
CA PRO A 81 36.85 2.83 -27.42
C PRO A 81 36.16 1.73 -26.61
N GLN A 82 35.61 0.76 -27.35
CA GLN A 82 35.06 -0.49 -26.84
C GLN A 82 36.13 -1.34 -26.15
N ALA A 83 36.00 -1.50 -24.83
CA ALA A 83 36.59 -2.62 -24.10
C ALA A 83 35.52 -3.71 -23.95
N ALA A 84 35.77 -4.88 -24.55
CA ALA A 84 34.87 -6.02 -24.56
C ALA A 84 34.59 -6.53 -23.14
N ALA A 85 33.37 -6.28 -22.63
CA ALA A 85 32.83 -6.99 -21.48
C ALA A 85 32.31 -8.35 -21.95
N LYS A 86 33.07 -9.40 -21.63
CA LYS A 86 32.63 -10.80 -21.79
C LYS A 86 31.35 -11.00 -20.97
N SER A 87 30.25 -11.34 -21.64
CA SER A 87 28.99 -11.76 -21.04
C SER A 87 29.22 -13.03 -20.21
N ASN A 88 29.07 -12.92 -18.89
CA ASN A 88 29.13 -14.06 -17.98
C ASN A 88 27.73 -14.70 -17.91
N PRO A 89 27.52 -15.96 -18.33
CA PRO A 89 26.20 -16.59 -18.36
C PRO A 89 25.57 -16.77 -16.96
N ALA A 90 26.36 -16.62 -15.89
CA ALA A 90 25.90 -16.72 -14.50
C ALA A 90 24.96 -15.58 -14.02
N ALA A 91 24.87 -14.46 -14.75
CA ALA A 91 23.99 -13.34 -14.36
C ALA A 91 22.51 -13.57 -14.77
N THR A 92 22.28 -14.33 -15.83
CA THR A 92 20.93 -14.69 -16.30
C THR A 92 20.31 -15.80 -15.45
N ASP A 93 21.13 -16.74 -14.96
CA ASP A 93 20.69 -17.77 -14.02
C ASP A 93 20.41 -17.20 -12.61
N ALA A 94 21.03 -16.09 -12.23
CA ALA A 94 20.78 -15.40 -10.95
C ALA A 94 19.43 -14.67 -10.90
N ILE A 95 18.90 -14.22 -12.05
CA ILE A 95 17.59 -13.55 -12.11
C ILE A 95 16.46 -14.58 -12.12
N ALA A 96 16.63 -15.70 -12.84
CA ALA A 96 15.67 -16.81 -12.83
C ALA A 96 15.64 -17.57 -11.48
N SER A 97 16.80 -17.72 -10.82
CA SER A 97 16.87 -18.33 -9.48
C SER A 97 16.34 -17.42 -8.38
N ASN A 98 16.34 -16.09 -8.53
CA ASN A 98 15.73 -15.18 -7.56
C ASN A 98 14.19 -15.17 -7.62
N VAL A 99 13.57 -15.43 -8.77
CA VAL A 99 12.10 -15.60 -8.85
C VAL A 99 11.67 -16.95 -8.25
N ALA A 100 12.50 -17.99 -8.40
CA ALA A 100 12.28 -19.28 -7.73
C ALA A 100 12.59 -19.23 -6.21
N ALA A 101 13.55 -18.42 -5.77
CA ALA A 101 13.89 -18.25 -4.36
C ALA A 101 12.84 -17.45 -3.58
N ASP A 102 12.19 -16.45 -4.21
CA ASP A 102 11.04 -15.74 -3.63
C ASP A 102 9.84 -16.69 -3.39
N SER A 103 9.73 -17.74 -4.20
CA SER A 103 8.72 -18.79 -4.05
C SER A 103 9.00 -19.75 -2.88
N GLN A 104 10.25 -19.84 -2.45
CA GLN A 104 10.69 -20.73 -1.37
C GLN A 104 10.72 -20.02 0.00
N ALA A 105 11.03 -18.72 0.02
CA ALA A 105 11.03 -17.88 1.22
C ALA A 105 9.61 -17.53 1.73
N ALA A 106 8.58 -17.71 0.90
CA ALA A 106 7.18 -17.51 1.27
C ALA A 106 6.59 -18.62 2.19
N ARG A 107 7.32 -19.71 2.44
CA ARG A 107 6.85 -20.84 3.27
C ARG A 107 7.40 -20.83 4.70
N ASP A 108 7.42 -19.66 5.33
CA ASP A 108 7.51 -19.61 6.79
C ASP A 108 6.14 -20.03 7.35
N HIS A 109 5.88 -21.34 7.42
CA HIS A 109 4.75 -21.95 8.15
C HIS A 109 4.93 -21.72 9.66
N VAL A 110 4.80 -20.46 10.06
CA VAL A 110 4.96 -19.98 11.42
C VAL A 110 3.57 -19.70 11.96
N LEU A 111 3.27 -20.36 13.08
CA LEU A 111 2.11 -20.10 13.91
C LEU A 111 2.48 -19.02 14.93
N LEU A 112 1.72 -17.94 14.94
CA LEU A 112 1.71 -16.95 16.00
C LEU A 112 0.44 -17.16 16.85
N PRO A 113 0.56 -17.77 18.04
CA PRO A 113 -0.55 -17.83 18.99
C PRO A 113 -0.79 -16.45 19.63
N VAL A 114 -1.96 -16.28 20.24
CA VAL A 114 -2.28 -15.11 21.09
C VAL A 114 -1.35 -15.08 22.30
N ASP A 115 -1.11 -16.24 22.91
CA ASP A 115 -0.23 -16.38 24.06
C ASP A 115 0.99 -17.23 23.71
N GLY A 116 2.17 -16.70 23.98
CA GLY A 116 3.45 -17.39 23.80
C GLY A 116 4.20 -17.02 22.53
N PRO A 117 5.39 -17.61 22.32
CA PRO A 117 6.25 -17.27 21.19
C PRO A 117 5.71 -17.84 19.88
N ALA A 118 6.12 -17.20 18.77
CA ALA A 118 5.92 -17.76 17.44
C ALA A 118 6.66 -19.10 17.30
N LEU A 119 6.03 -20.07 16.65
CA LEU A 119 6.54 -21.43 16.51
C LEU A 119 6.34 -21.94 15.09
N ARG A 120 7.27 -22.75 14.59
CA ARG A 120 7.11 -23.42 13.29
C ARG A 120 6.10 -24.55 13.44
N ALA A 121 5.06 -24.53 12.62
CA ALA A 121 3.99 -25.52 12.66
C ALA A 121 3.30 -25.61 11.29
N GLU A 122 2.99 -26.83 10.88
CA GLU A 122 2.18 -27.09 9.69
C GLU A 122 0.72 -27.28 10.07
N LEU A 123 -0.19 -26.61 9.36
CA LEU A 123 -1.62 -26.78 9.57
C LEU A 123 -2.07 -28.12 8.95
N ARG A 124 -2.62 -29.02 9.77
CA ARG A 124 -3.02 -30.36 9.37
C ARG A 124 -4.52 -30.45 9.08
N SER A 125 -5.34 -29.90 9.97
CA SER A 125 -6.79 -29.95 9.86
C SER A 125 -7.43 -28.74 10.54
N VAL A 126 -8.64 -28.40 10.09
CA VAL A 126 -9.51 -27.41 10.70
C VAL A 126 -10.92 -27.96 10.67
N ASP A 127 -11.60 -27.97 11.81
CA ASP A 127 -12.98 -28.42 11.94
C ASP A 127 -14.00 -27.26 11.89
N LYS A 128 -15.28 -27.61 11.89
CA LYS A 128 -16.41 -26.66 11.88
C LYS A 128 -16.50 -25.80 13.14
N GLN A 129 -15.81 -26.17 14.21
CA GLN A 129 -15.78 -25.48 15.48
C GLN A 129 -14.53 -24.58 15.61
N TRP A 130 -13.84 -24.33 14.49
CA TRP A 130 -12.61 -23.54 14.45
C TRP A 130 -11.52 -24.10 15.36
N GLN A 131 -11.43 -25.43 15.51
CA GLN A 131 -10.27 -26.09 16.11
C GLN A 131 -9.26 -26.39 15.03
N LEU A 132 -8.03 -25.92 15.23
CA LEU A 132 -6.92 -26.07 14.29
C LEU A 132 -5.93 -27.08 14.86
N GLU A 133 -5.67 -28.14 14.12
CA GLU A 133 -4.60 -29.07 14.44
C GLU A 133 -3.32 -28.67 13.72
N PHE A 134 -2.27 -28.47 14.49
CA PHE A 134 -0.95 -28.15 14.02
C PHE A 134 0.02 -29.29 14.31
N THR A 135 0.87 -29.61 13.32
CA THR A 135 2.02 -30.49 13.53
C THR A 135 3.25 -29.62 13.77
N GLY A 136 3.79 -29.68 14.98
CA GLY A 136 5.04 -28.99 15.36
C GLY A 136 6.14 -29.97 15.76
N GLN A 137 7.27 -29.43 16.21
CA GLN A 137 8.41 -30.24 16.68
C GLN A 137 8.08 -31.13 17.89
N GLN A 138 7.10 -30.72 18.72
CA GLN A 138 6.68 -31.43 19.92
C GLN A 138 5.47 -32.35 19.69
N GLY A 139 5.11 -32.61 18.42
CA GLY A 139 3.95 -33.41 18.04
C GLY A 139 2.76 -32.57 17.60
N ILE A 140 1.58 -33.18 17.68
CA ILE A 140 0.32 -32.56 17.25
C ILE A 140 -0.24 -31.73 18.40
N LYS A 141 -0.64 -30.49 18.10
CA LYS A 141 -1.29 -29.58 19.04
C LYS A 141 -2.56 -29.01 18.42
N THR A 142 -3.66 -29.06 19.18
CA THR A 142 -4.93 -28.43 18.80
C THR A 142 -5.05 -27.07 19.47
N ILE A 143 -5.41 -26.04 18.71
CA ILE A 143 -5.59 -24.67 19.18
C ILE A 143 -6.87 -24.11 18.57
N SER A 144 -7.68 -23.38 19.35
CA SER A 144 -8.84 -22.65 18.85
C SER A 144 -8.41 -21.49 17.95
N ALA A 145 -9.15 -21.20 16.87
CA ALA A 145 -8.87 -20.04 16.01
C ALA A 145 -8.91 -18.73 16.80
N ALA A 146 -9.71 -18.67 17.87
CA ALA A 146 -9.78 -17.50 18.74
C ALA A 146 -8.45 -17.21 19.47
N ASP A 147 -7.58 -18.20 19.58
CA ASP A 147 -6.27 -18.15 20.23
C ASP A 147 -5.11 -18.07 19.22
N VAL A 148 -5.41 -17.89 17.94
CA VAL A 148 -4.42 -17.76 16.87
C VAL A 148 -4.47 -16.36 16.29
N VAL A 149 -3.32 -15.68 16.26
CA VAL A 149 -3.18 -14.37 15.60
C VAL A 149 -3.02 -14.58 14.10
N GLN A 150 -2.14 -15.50 13.71
CA GLN A 150 -1.84 -15.79 12.32
C GLN A 150 -1.10 -17.11 12.18
N TRP A 151 -1.40 -17.86 11.14
CA TRP A 151 -0.56 -18.94 10.63
C TRP A 151 -0.11 -18.62 9.20
N GLY A 152 1.18 -18.83 8.91
CA GLY A 152 1.74 -18.56 7.59
C GLY A 152 1.78 -17.06 7.25
N ARG A 153 1.82 -16.70 5.97
CA ARG A 153 1.87 -15.30 5.51
C ARG A 153 1.08 -15.11 4.22
N PRO A 154 0.36 -13.98 4.08
CA PRO A 154 -0.35 -13.68 2.84
C PRO A 154 0.66 -13.38 1.72
N ALA A 155 0.43 -13.95 0.55
CA ALA A 155 1.18 -13.62 -0.66
C ALA A 155 0.63 -12.35 -1.33
N ASP A 156 1.49 -11.62 -2.04
CA ASP A 156 1.04 -10.60 -2.99
C ASP A 156 0.32 -11.27 -4.17
N PRO A 157 -0.72 -10.64 -4.76
CA PRO A 157 -1.45 -11.20 -5.89
C PRO A 157 -0.53 -11.41 -7.09
N ALA A 158 -0.66 -12.57 -7.73
CA ALA A 158 -0.04 -12.88 -9.01
C ALA A 158 -0.53 -11.93 -10.12
N ALA A 159 0.22 -11.89 -11.22
CA ALA A 159 -0.17 -11.12 -12.39
C ALA A 159 -1.43 -11.73 -13.03
N GLY A 160 -2.42 -10.90 -13.29
CA GLY A 160 -3.68 -11.30 -13.91
C GLY A 160 -4.85 -10.46 -13.41
N PRO A 161 -6.07 -10.74 -13.88
CA PRO A 161 -7.24 -10.06 -13.39
C PRO A 161 -7.55 -10.40 -11.93
N LEU A 162 -8.06 -9.40 -11.20
CA LEU A 162 -8.45 -9.50 -9.81
C LEU A 162 -9.93 -9.16 -9.66
N LEU A 163 -10.66 -10.05 -9.02
CA LEU A 163 -12.00 -9.78 -8.52
C LEU A 163 -11.88 -9.19 -7.12
N VAL A 164 -12.47 -8.01 -6.92
CA VAL A 164 -12.49 -7.32 -5.62
C VAL A 164 -13.90 -7.45 -5.06
N LEU A 165 -14.04 -8.09 -3.91
CA LEU A 165 -15.32 -8.26 -3.22
C LEU A 165 -15.55 -7.13 -2.22
N ALA A 166 -16.82 -6.84 -1.93
CA ALA A 166 -17.24 -5.78 -1.03
C ALA A 166 -16.80 -5.99 0.44
N ASP A 167 -16.46 -7.23 0.83
CA ASP A 167 -15.93 -7.56 2.15
C ASP A 167 -14.40 -7.42 2.25
N GLY A 168 -13.75 -6.96 1.18
CA GLY A 168 -12.29 -6.81 1.09
C GLY A 168 -11.55 -8.07 0.61
N SER A 169 -12.26 -9.14 0.26
CA SER A 169 -11.65 -10.30 -0.38
C SER A 169 -11.13 -9.95 -1.78
N LEU A 170 -10.04 -10.60 -2.17
CA LEU A 170 -9.40 -10.49 -3.48
C LEU A 170 -9.22 -11.88 -4.06
N ILE A 171 -9.70 -12.10 -5.29
CA ILE A 171 -9.59 -13.39 -5.98
C ILE A 171 -8.85 -13.18 -7.29
N VAL A 172 -7.76 -13.92 -7.49
CA VAL A 172 -7.08 -14.00 -8.79
C VAL A 172 -7.87 -14.95 -9.67
N ALA A 173 -8.52 -14.40 -10.68
CA ALA A 173 -9.40 -15.15 -11.56
C ALA A 173 -9.68 -14.42 -12.86
N GLU A 174 -9.85 -15.18 -13.94
CA GLU A 174 -10.25 -14.69 -15.24
C GLU A 174 -11.78 -14.58 -15.32
N PRO A 175 -12.36 -13.38 -15.50
CA PRO A 175 -13.80 -13.23 -15.65
C PRO A 175 -14.24 -13.72 -17.04
N LEU A 176 -15.18 -14.67 -17.06
CA LEU A 176 -15.71 -15.30 -18.27
C LEU A 176 -16.91 -14.53 -18.82
N GLY A 177 -17.74 -13.98 -17.93
CA GLY A 177 -18.89 -13.16 -18.32
C GLY A 177 -19.92 -13.03 -17.22
N VAL A 178 -20.97 -12.27 -17.50
CA VAL A 178 -22.10 -12.07 -16.57
C VAL A 178 -23.35 -12.73 -17.13
N GLU A 179 -23.94 -13.63 -16.35
CA GLU A 179 -25.22 -14.28 -16.63
C GLU A 179 -26.06 -14.30 -15.35
N ASN A 180 -27.37 -14.05 -15.45
CA ASN A 180 -28.31 -14.09 -14.32
C ASN A 180 -27.84 -13.32 -13.07
N GLU A 181 -27.32 -12.10 -13.25
CA GLU A 181 -26.78 -11.24 -12.17
C GLU A 181 -25.58 -11.85 -11.40
N ALA A 182 -24.93 -12.86 -11.96
CA ALA A 182 -23.70 -13.45 -11.43
C ALA A 182 -22.55 -13.28 -12.41
N LEU A 183 -21.37 -12.93 -11.88
CA LEU A 183 -20.13 -12.98 -12.61
C LEU A 183 -19.59 -14.41 -12.58
N HIS A 184 -19.47 -15.03 -13.75
CA HIS A 184 -18.77 -16.29 -13.94
C HIS A 184 -17.29 -16.03 -14.17
N PHE A 185 -16.44 -16.86 -13.55
CA PHE A 185 -14.99 -16.72 -13.65
C PHE A 185 -14.30 -18.08 -13.57
N GLU A 186 -13.06 -18.12 -14.05
CA GLU A 186 -12.16 -19.27 -13.93
C GLU A 186 -10.99 -18.91 -13.01
N SER A 187 -10.78 -19.71 -11.97
CA SER A 187 -9.63 -19.60 -11.07
C SER A 187 -8.77 -20.85 -11.15
N ALA A 188 -7.45 -20.68 -11.17
CA ALA A 188 -6.52 -21.80 -11.08
C ALA A 188 -6.67 -22.60 -9.77
N LEU A 189 -7.21 -21.99 -8.72
CA LEU A 189 -7.42 -22.63 -7.41
C LEU A 189 -8.76 -23.33 -7.29
N PHE A 190 -9.83 -22.69 -7.79
CA PHE A 190 -11.21 -23.11 -7.52
C PHE A 190 -11.94 -23.65 -8.78
N GLY A 191 -11.28 -23.65 -9.94
CA GLY A 191 -11.91 -23.96 -11.22
C GLY A 191 -12.91 -22.89 -11.65
N GLN A 192 -13.89 -23.29 -12.45
CA GLN A 192 -15.00 -22.41 -12.86
C GLN A 192 -15.99 -22.23 -11.71
N GLN A 193 -16.27 -20.97 -11.38
CA GLN A 193 -17.12 -20.56 -10.28
C GLN A 193 -17.99 -19.36 -10.69
N SER A 194 -18.92 -18.99 -9.82
CA SER A 194 -19.72 -17.77 -10.00
C SER A 194 -19.90 -17.02 -8.69
N LEU A 195 -20.02 -15.69 -8.77
CA LEU A 195 -20.29 -14.80 -7.65
C LEU A 195 -21.41 -13.82 -8.03
N PRO A 196 -22.40 -13.59 -7.15
CA PRO A 196 -23.41 -12.55 -7.37
C PRO A 196 -22.75 -11.17 -7.54
N LEU A 197 -23.27 -10.34 -8.45
CA LEU A 197 -22.74 -8.98 -8.66
C LEU A 197 -22.89 -8.11 -7.40
N GLU A 198 -23.92 -8.35 -6.58
CA GLU A 198 -24.16 -7.62 -5.33
C GLU A 198 -23.06 -7.79 -4.26
N VAL A 199 -22.18 -8.79 -4.39
CA VAL A 199 -21.04 -8.97 -3.47
C VAL A 199 -19.72 -8.45 -4.04
N LEU A 200 -19.71 -8.01 -5.29
CA LEU A 200 -18.51 -7.51 -5.97
C LEU A 200 -18.40 -6.00 -5.81
N ALA A 201 -17.19 -5.54 -5.51
CA ALA A 201 -16.82 -4.13 -5.59
C ALA A 201 -16.42 -3.75 -7.02
N GLY A 202 -15.74 -4.65 -7.73
CA GLY A 202 -15.31 -4.44 -9.10
C GLY A 202 -14.38 -5.53 -9.60
N VAL A 203 -13.92 -5.36 -10.84
CA VAL A 203 -12.98 -6.24 -11.53
C VAL A 203 -11.82 -5.40 -12.05
N ALA A 204 -10.60 -5.72 -11.64
CA ALA A 204 -9.38 -5.12 -12.17
C ALA A 204 -8.77 -6.06 -13.21
N PHE A 205 -8.84 -5.69 -14.50
CA PHE A 205 -8.26 -6.48 -15.59
C PHE A 205 -6.75 -6.25 -15.74
N LYS A 206 -6.30 -5.02 -15.50
CA LYS A 206 -4.89 -4.64 -15.55
C LYS A 206 -4.52 -3.90 -14.28
N THR A 207 -3.62 -4.49 -13.50
CA THR A 207 -3.12 -3.89 -12.27
C THR A 207 -1.78 -3.20 -12.52
N PRO A 208 -1.51 -2.06 -11.86
CA PRO A 208 -0.20 -1.44 -11.87
C PRO A 208 0.90 -2.42 -11.41
N VAL A 209 2.09 -2.32 -12.01
CA VAL A 209 3.26 -3.13 -11.62
C VAL A 209 3.83 -2.66 -10.28
N ASP A 210 3.83 -1.34 -10.04
CA ASP A 210 4.22 -0.77 -8.76
C ASP A 210 3.23 -1.17 -7.66
N ARG A 211 3.75 -1.70 -6.54
CA ARG A 211 2.92 -2.26 -5.46
C ARG A 211 2.04 -1.21 -4.80
N LEU A 212 2.56 0.00 -4.59
CA LEU A 212 1.80 1.08 -3.97
C LEU A 212 0.65 1.52 -4.89
N GLN A 213 0.93 1.74 -6.17
CA GLN A 213 -0.11 2.11 -7.14
C GLN A 213 -1.15 0.99 -7.28
N ARG A 214 -0.74 -0.27 -7.24
CA ARG A 214 -1.68 -1.40 -7.25
C ARG A 214 -2.59 -1.40 -6.04
N ASP A 215 -2.04 -1.25 -4.84
CA ASP A 215 -2.83 -1.24 -3.62
C ASP A 215 -3.83 -0.07 -3.60
N LEU A 216 -3.39 1.14 -3.99
CA LEU A 216 -4.26 2.31 -4.11
C LEU A 216 -5.36 2.11 -5.16
N PHE A 217 -5.03 1.45 -6.27
CA PHE A 217 -6.00 1.12 -7.32
C PHE A 217 -7.06 0.14 -6.81
N LEU A 218 -6.67 -0.91 -6.07
CA LEU A 218 -7.60 -1.86 -5.48
C LEU A 218 -8.47 -1.23 -4.38
N ASP A 219 -7.89 -0.37 -3.55
CA ASP A 219 -8.65 0.39 -2.54
C ASP A 219 -9.66 1.32 -3.16
N ARG A 220 -9.34 1.91 -4.33
CA ARG A 220 -10.29 2.71 -5.10
C ARG A 220 -11.49 1.89 -5.55
N LEU A 221 -11.29 0.65 -6.04
CA LEU A 221 -12.39 -0.25 -6.41
C LEU A 221 -13.30 -0.55 -5.21
N LEU A 222 -12.69 -0.83 -4.06
CA LEU A 222 -13.41 -1.19 -2.84
C LEU A 222 -14.19 0.00 -2.25
N GLY A 223 -13.52 1.15 -2.09
CA GLY A 223 -14.03 2.32 -1.38
C GLY A 223 -14.70 3.39 -2.24
N ALA A 224 -14.93 3.14 -3.53
CA ALA A 224 -15.62 4.07 -4.42
C ALA A 224 -16.99 4.47 -3.86
N SER A 225 -17.32 5.76 -3.93
CA SER A 225 -18.64 6.31 -3.57
C SER A 225 -19.32 6.84 -4.83
N LEU A 226 -19.81 5.91 -5.66
CA LEU A 226 -20.43 6.19 -6.96
C LEU A 226 -21.94 5.93 -6.91
N ARG A 227 -22.68 6.50 -7.87
CA ARG A 227 -24.12 6.27 -8.06
C ARG A 227 -24.43 5.38 -9.27
N SER A 228 -23.41 5.05 -10.05
CA SER A 228 -23.46 4.25 -11.27
C SER A 228 -22.18 3.41 -11.36
N ASP A 229 -22.09 2.56 -12.36
CA ASP A 229 -20.84 1.87 -12.67
C ASP A 229 -19.82 2.86 -13.25
N LEU A 230 -18.55 2.48 -13.16
CA LEU A 230 -17.43 3.23 -13.72
C LEU A 230 -16.48 2.28 -14.46
N LEU A 231 -16.24 2.57 -15.73
CA LEU A 231 -15.16 1.94 -16.49
C LEU A 231 -13.90 2.81 -16.38
N ILE A 232 -12.78 2.17 -16.05
CA ILE A 232 -11.45 2.78 -16.12
C ILE A 232 -10.75 2.15 -17.32
N LEU A 233 -10.39 2.96 -18.31
CA LEU A 233 -9.69 2.53 -19.51
C LEU A 233 -8.18 2.41 -19.23
N ALA A 234 -7.49 1.60 -20.04
CA ALA A 234 -6.05 1.35 -19.91
C ALA A 234 -5.18 2.60 -20.12
N ASN A 235 -5.72 3.64 -20.77
CA ASN A 235 -5.07 4.95 -20.91
C ASN A 235 -5.35 5.90 -19.73
N GLY A 236 -6.17 5.48 -18.76
CA GLY A 236 -6.55 6.26 -17.58
C GLY A 236 -7.86 7.05 -17.72
N ASP A 237 -8.51 7.04 -18.88
CA ASP A 237 -9.81 7.69 -19.06
C ASP A 237 -10.91 6.95 -18.28
N GLU A 238 -11.91 7.70 -17.84
CA GLU A 238 -13.00 7.19 -17.00
C GLU A 238 -14.36 7.45 -17.65
N LEU A 239 -15.20 6.42 -17.68
CA LEU A 239 -16.55 6.48 -18.25
C LEU A 239 -17.57 6.06 -17.21
N SER A 240 -18.48 6.97 -16.86
CA SER A 240 -19.62 6.69 -15.97
C SER A 240 -20.84 6.24 -16.77
N GLY A 241 -21.60 5.31 -16.21
CA GLY A 241 -22.73 4.68 -16.90
C GLY A 241 -23.14 3.35 -16.28
N VAL A 242 -23.70 2.46 -17.10
CA VAL A 242 -24.20 1.14 -16.66
C VAL A 242 -23.59 0.06 -17.54
N VAL A 243 -23.02 -0.97 -16.91
CA VAL A 243 -22.57 -2.18 -17.60
C VAL A 243 -23.80 -3.00 -17.99
N GLN A 244 -23.99 -3.23 -19.29
CA GLN A 244 -25.13 -3.99 -19.81
C GLN A 244 -24.80 -5.47 -19.96
N SER A 245 -23.59 -5.76 -20.45
CA SER A 245 -23.07 -7.13 -20.57
C SER A 245 -21.55 -7.14 -20.48
N LEU A 246 -21.00 -8.26 -20.01
CA LEU A 246 -19.58 -8.53 -19.96
C LEU A 246 -19.36 -9.93 -20.51
N SER A 247 -18.51 -10.06 -21.53
CA SER A 247 -18.03 -11.31 -22.10
C SER A 247 -16.51 -11.43 -21.96
N GLU A 248 -15.94 -12.54 -22.43
CA GLU A 248 -14.49 -12.76 -22.46
C GLU A 248 -13.73 -11.74 -23.33
N GLN A 249 -14.40 -11.05 -24.26
CA GLN A 249 -13.74 -10.16 -25.22
C GLN A 249 -14.26 -8.73 -25.14
N GLU A 250 -15.52 -8.54 -24.79
CA GLU A 250 -16.20 -7.25 -24.98
C GLU A 250 -17.05 -6.89 -23.77
N VAL A 251 -17.21 -5.57 -23.58
CA VAL A 251 -18.12 -4.97 -22.60
C VAL A 251 -19.08 -4.07 -23.34
N GLU A 252 -20.37 -4.33 -23.17
CA GLU A 252 -21.41 -3.41 -23.62
C GLU A 252 -21.76 -2.48 -22.47
N PHE A 253 -21.65 -1.19 -22.73
CA PHE A 253 -21.75 -0.15 -21.71
C PHE A 253 -22.63 0.98 -22.19
N ARG A 254 -23.60 1.37 -21.36
CA ARG A 254 -24.42 2.55 -21.63
C ARG A 254 -23.82 3.73 -20.87
N ALA A 255 -23.02 4.52 -21.57
CA ALA A 255 -22.52 5.80 -21.06
C ALA A 255 -23.63 6.86 -21.08
N GLU A 256 -23.42 7.97 -20.39
CA GLU A 256 -24.34 9.12 -20.39
C GLU A 256 -24.61 9.66 -21.80
N PHE A 257 -23.64 9.56 -22.70
CA PHE A 257 -23.75 10.04 -24.08
C PHE A 257 -24.20 8.96 -25.09
N GLY A 258 -24.45 7.72 -24.65
CA GLY A 258 -24.98 6.65 -25.51
C GLY A 258 -24.38 5.27 -25.26
N PRO A 259 -24.88 4.25 -25.98
CA PRO A 259 -24.36 2.89 -25.91
C PRO A 259 -22.98 2.80 -26.57
N LEU A 260 -22.09 2.03 -25.93
CA LEU A 260 -20.74 1.76 -26.35
C LEU A 260 -20.47 0.26 -26.30
N LYS A 261 -19.66 -0.19 -27.24
CA LYS A 261 -19.11 -1.54 -27.26
C LYS A 261 -17.60 -1.43 -27.22
N LEU A 262 -16.99 -1.93 -26.15
CA LEU A 262 -15.57 -1.77 -25.86
C LEU A 262 -14.90 -3.14 -25.75
N ASP A 263 -13.74 -3.27 -26.36
CA ASP A 263 -12.85 -4.43 -26.16
C ASP A 263 -12.33 -4.42 -24.72
N ARG A 264 -12.45 -5.55 -24.03
CA ARG A 264 -11.98 -5.78 -22.65
C ARG A 264 -10.48 -5.53 -22.51
N ALA A 265 -9.69 -5.78 -23.55
CA ALA A 265 -8.26 -5.49 -23.57
C ALA A 265 -7.94 -3.98 -23.42
N ARG A 266 -8.90 -3.10 -23.66
CA ARG A 266 -8.78 -1.65 -23.46
C ARG A 266 -9.16 -1.20 -22.06
N LEU A 267 -9.66 -2.09 -21.20
CA LEU A 267 -10.06 -1.78 -19.84
C LEU A 267 -8.90 -2.01 -18.86
N ALA A 268 -8.77 -1.11 -17.89
CA ALA A 268 -8.01 -1.33 -16.68
C ALA A 268 -8.88 -1.95 -15.59
N ALA A 269 -10.10 -1.43 -15.39
CA ALA A 269 -11.04 -1.96 -14.41
C ALA A 269 -12.50 -1.60 -14.70
N ILE A 270 -13.41 -2.34 -14.07
CA ILE A 270 -14.81 -1.99 -13.84
C ILE A 270 -14.99 -1.80 -12.33
N ILE A 271 -15.54 -0.66 -11.91
CA ILE A 271 -16.07 -0.46 -10.57
C ILE A 271 -17.59 -0.60 -10.66
N LEU A 272 -18.16 -1.54 -9.92
CA LEU A 272 -19.61 -1.76 -9.88
C LEU A 272 -20.26 -0.79 -8.89
N ASN A 273 -21.48 -0.37 -9.21
CA ASN A 273 -22.25 0.57 -8.43
C ASN A 273 -22.35 0.15 -6.94
N PRO A 274 -21.73 0.91 -6.02
CA PRO A 274 -21.75 0.60 -4.59
C PRO A 274 -23.14 0.58 -3.96
N THR A 275 -24.12 1.29 -4.52
CA THR A 275 -25.48 1.34 -3.96
C THR A 275 -26.27 0.06 -4.20
N LEU A 276 -25.81 -0.80 -5.11
CA LEU A 276 -26.41 -2.10 -5.39
C LEU A 276 -25.77 -3.24 -4.60
N ARG A 277 -24.76 -2.93 -3.78
CA ARG A 277 -24.05 -3.94 -2.99
C ARG A 277 -24.90 -4.41 -1.82
N ARG A 278 -24.94 -5.72 -1.61
CA ARG A 278 -25.53 -6.31 -0.42
C ARG A 278 -24.69 -5.91 0.80
N THR A 279 -25.36 -5.51 1.88
CA THR A 279 -24.67 -5.31 3.16
C THR A 279 -24.21 -6.66 3.71
N ILE A 280 -22.90 -6.85 3.79
CA ILE A 280 -22.28 -8.08 4.30
C ILE A 280 -22.05 -7.93 5.81
N LYS A 281 -22.71 -8.77 6.61
CA LYS A 281 -22.50 -8.82 8.07
C LYS A 281 -21.42 -9.84 8.39
N ARG A 282 -20.35 -9.37 9.03
CA ARG A 282 -19.23 -10.22 9.45
C ARG A 282 -19.61 -11.05 10.69
N PRO A 283 -19.39 -12.37 10.70
CA PRO A 283 -19.56 -13.21 11.88
C PRO A 283 -18.65 -12.78 13.04
N SER A 284 -19.00 -13.18 14.26
CA SER A 284 -18.18 -12.92 15.45
C SER A 284 -16.79 -13.53 15.35
N LEU A 285 -16.67 -14.73 14.77
CA LEU A 285 -15.41 -15.37 14.44
C LEU A 285 -15.40 -15.74 12.96
N CYS A 286 -14.37 -15.30 12.25
CA CYS A 286 -14.13 -15.59 10.84
C CYS A 286 -12.61 -15.57 10.59
N ALA A 287 -12.15 -15.87 9.38
CA ALA A 287 -10.74 -15.77 9.06
C ALA A 287 -10.51 -15.25 7.65
N MET A 288 -9.44 -14.46 7.46
CA MET A 288 -8.88 -14.24 6.14
C MET A 288 -8.02 -15.45 5.78
N VAL A 289 -8.42 -16.15 4.72
CA VAL A 289 -7.74 -17.34 4.19
C VAL A 289 -6.96 -16.91 2.95
N GLY A 290 -5.64 -17.12 2.96
CA GLY A 290 -4.75 -16.71 1.87
C GLY A 290 -4.12 -17.90 1.15
N PHE A 291 -4.03 -17.79 -0.16
CA PHE A 291 -3.51 -18.80 -1.07
C PHE A 291 -2.23 -18.35 -1.78
N ALA A 292 -1.50 -19.30 -2.36
CA ALA A 292 -0.17 -19.10 -2.94
C ALA A 292 -0.15 -18.16 -4.17
N ASP A 293 -1.25 -18.05 -4.90
CA ASP A 293 -1.43 -17.10 -6.01
C ASP A 293 -1.70 -15.66 -5.52
N GLY A 294 -1.84 -15.46 -4.22
CA GLY A 294 -2.18 -14.18 -3.58
C GLY A 294 -3.68 -13.88 -3.53
N THR A 295 -4.54 -14.84 -3.91
CA THR A 295 -5.96 -14.85 -3.55
C THR A 295 -6.09 -14.83 -2.03
N ARG A 296 -6.97 -13.95 -1.52
CA ARG A 296 -7.27 -13.80 -0.10
C ARG A 296 -8.76 -13.60 0.09
N VAL A 297 -9.39 -14.51 0.83
CA VAL A 297 -10.85 -14.51 0.97
C VAL A 297 -11.27 -14.52 2.43
N LEU A 298 -12.29 -13.72 2.75
CA LEU A 298 -12.88 -13.67 4.08
C LEU A 298 -13.86 -14.84 4.24
N ALA A 299 -13.45 -15.83 5.02
CA ALA A 299 -14.21 -17.05 5.29
C ALA A 299 -15.09 -16.89 6.53
N ALA A 300 -16.40 -17.12 6.35
CA ALA A 300 -17.35 -17.31 7.44
C ALA A 300 -17.14 -18.68 8.13
N ASN A 301 -16.77 -19.69 7.35
CA ASN A 301 -16.37 -21.01 7.84
C ASN A 301 -15.23 -21.57 6.97
N PHE A 302 -14.33 -22.33 7.59
CA PHE A 302 -13.18 -22.93 6.95
C PHE A 302 -12.96 -24.34 7.49
N GLU A 303 -12.98 -25.33 6.60
CA GLU A 303 -12.71 -26.72 6.95
C GLU A 303 -11.51 -27.22 6.15
N LEU A 304 -10.58 -27.88 6.82
CA LEU A 304 -9.43 -28.51 6.20
C LEU A 304 -9.41 -29.98 6.58
N LYS A 305 -9.67 -30.85 5.60
CA LYS A 305 -9.70 -32.30 5.79
C LYS A 305 -9.25 -33.00 4.52
N ASP A 306 -8.54 -34.11 4.64
CA ASP A 306 -8.14 -34.98 3.52
C ASP A 306 -7.45 -34.21 2.37
N GLN A 307 -6.53 -33.30 2.72
CA GLN A 307 -5.79 -32.44 1.78
C GLN A 307 -6.68 -31.49 0.95
N ARG A 308 -7.92 -31.26 1.38
CA ARG A 308 -8.86 -30.33 0.77
C ARG A 308 -9.28 -29.25 1.76
N ALA A 309 -9.16 -28.01 1.32
CA ALA A 309 -9.61 -26.83 2.03
C ALA A 309 -10.97 -26.41 1.46
N GLN A 310 -12.01 -26.45 2.27
CA GLN A 310 -13.34 -25.96 1.93
C GLN A 310 -13.55 -24.61 2.61
N VAL A 311 -13.86 -23.58 1.81
CA VAL A 311 -13.97 -22.20 2.26
C VAL A 311 -15.36 -21.68 1.96
N ALA A 312 -16.15 -21.43 3.00
CA ALA A 312 -17.42 -20.73 2.86
C ALA A 312 -17.18 -19.24 3.13
N LEU A 313 -17.35 -18.40 2.12
CA LEU A 313 -17.13 -16.97 2.20
C LEU A 313 -18.21 -16.28 3.03
N VAL A 314 -17.86 -15.16 3.65
CA VAL A 314 -18.86 -14.24 4.23
C VAL A 314 -19.78 -13.67 3.13
N ALA A 315 -19.26 -13.54 1.91
CA ALA A 315 -20.04 -13.24 0.71
C ALA A 315 -21.04 -14.36 0.30
N GLY A 316 -21.02 -15.54 0.92
CA GLY A 316 -22.01 -16.61 0.74
C GLY A 316 -21.65 -17.70 -0.27
N ALA A 317 -20.63 -17.49 -1.11
CA ALA A 317 -20.12 -18.55 -1.99
C ALA A 317 -19.27 -19.57 -1.20
N THR A 318 -19.21 -20.81 -1.68
CA THR A 318 -18.35 -21.85 -1.10
C THR A 318 -17.40 -22.39 -2.16
N PHE A 319 -16.11 -22.41 -1.86
CA PHE A 319 -15.06 -22.89 -2.75
C PHE A 319 -14.30 -24.05 -2.12
N ALA A 320 -13.65 -24.85 -2.97
CA ALA A 320 -12.75 -25.90 -2.55
C ALA A 320 -11.40 -25.74 -3.27
N ALA A 321 -10.31 -25.90 -2.53
CA ALA A 321 -8.96 -25.87 -3.06
C ALA A 321 -8.09 -26.97 -2.44
N GLU A 322 -6.96 -27.27 -3.08
CA GLU A 322 -5.96 -28.17 -2.50
C GLU A 322 -5.28 -27.52 -1.29
N ALA A 323 -5.09 -28.29 -0.21
CA ALA A 323 -4.46 -27.82 1.02
C ALA A 323 -3.06 -27.22 0.81
N LYS A 324 -2.30 -27.76 -0.16
CA LYS A 324 -0.96 -27.29 -0.51
C LYS A 324 -0.91 -25.83 -1.01
N GLN A 325 -2.03 -25.30 -1.48
CA GLN A 325 -2.14 -23.92 -1.96
C GLN A 325 -2.36 -22.93 -0.82
N LEU A 326 -2.71 -23.42 0.38
CA LEU A 326 -2.93 -22.57 1.54
C LEU A 326 -1.59 -22.08 2.09
N VAL A 327 -1.44 -20.75 2.20
CA VAL A 327 -0.21 -20.11 2.70
C VAL A 327 -0.46 -19.23 3.92
N CYS A 328 -1.71 -18.86 4.18
CA CYS A 328 -2.05 -17.98 5.28
C CYS A 328 -3.42 -18.32 5.85
N LEU A 329 -3.52 -18.30 7.18
CA LEU A 329 -4.78 -18.26 7.90
C LEU A 329 -4.69 -17.18 8.96
N PHE A 330 -5.60 -16.21 8.90
CA PHE A 330 -5.61 -15.05 9.79
C PHE A 330 -7.00 -14.94 10.45
N PRO A 331 -7.21 -15.58 11.61
CA PRO A 331 -8.45 -15.49 12.35
C PRO A 331 -8.73 -14.05 12.80
N LEU A 332 -10.00 -13.69 12.83
CA LEU A 332 -10.47 -12.39 13.26
C LEU A 332 -11.69 -12.53 14.16
N GLY A 333 -11.76 -11.71 15.21
CA GLY A 333 -12.84 -11.76 16.21
C GLY A 333 -12.62 -12.78 17.33
N GLY A 334 -11.37 -13.19 17.55
CA GLY A 334 -10.92 -13.98 18.69
C GLY A 334 -10.54 -13.14 19.92
N ARG A 335 -9.58 -13.63 20.71
CA ARG A 335 -9.03 -12.91 21.88
C ARG A 335 -8.10 -11.75 21.53
N ALA A 336 -7.58 -11.71 20.30
CA ALA A 336 -6.81 -10.59 19.78
C ALA A 336 -7.75 -9.53 19.16
N VAL A 337 -7.76 -8.33 19.75
CA VAL A 337 -8.46 -7.14 19.24
C VAL A 337 -7.44 -6.22 18.58
N TYR A 338 -7.52 -6.01 17.27
CA TYR A 338 -6.55 -5.18 16.55
C TYR A 338 -6.84 -3.69 16.76
N LEU A 339 -5.80 -2.88 16.96
CA LEU A 339 -5.97 -1.43 17.15
C LEU A 339 -6.51 -0.70 15.91
N SER A 340 -6.39 -1.30 14.73
CA SER A 340 -7.02 -0.79 13.51
C SER A 340 -8.53 -1.03 13.44
N GLU A 341 -9.08 -1.91 14.28
CA GLU A 341 -10.53 -2.09 14.45
C GLU A 341 -11.11 -1.13 15.51
N LEU A 342 -10.24 -0.44 16.26
CA LEU A 342 -10.62 0.55 17.26
C LEU A 342 -10.41 1.96 16.73
N GLU A 343 -11.16 2.93 17.25
CA GLU A 343 -10.91 4.35 16.98
C GLU A 343 -10.04 4.93 18.09
N PRO A 344 -8.87 5.53 17.78
CA PRO A 344 -8.14 6.30 18.77
C PRO A 344 -8.98 7.49 19.25
N VAL A 345 -8.93 7.78 20.54
CA VAL A 345 -9.56 8.99 21.11
C VAL A 345 -8.81 10.26 20.74
N GLU A 346 -7.54 10.12 20.34
CA GLU A 346 -6.69 11.23 19.93
C GLU A 346 -5.64 10.75 18.93
N PHE A 347 -5.41 11.55 17.89
CA PHE A 347 -4.26 11.44 17.00
C PHE A 347 -3.62 12.81 16.87
N GLU A 348 -2.31 12.85 17.10
CA GLU A 348 -1.48 14.03 16.91
C GLU A 348 -0.32 13.68 15.98
N HIS A 349 -0.14 14.47 14.93
CA HIS A 349 1.04 14.44 14.08
C HIS A 349 1.76 15.77 14.22
N THR A 350 3.03 15.70 14.63
CA THR A 350 3.93 16.83 14.72
C THR A 350 4.84 16.76 13.50
N PRO A 351 4.60 17.58 12.46
CA PRO A 351 5.46 17.59 11.29
C PRO A 351 6.78 18.31 11.59
N PHE A 352 7.88 17.85 10.98
CA PHE A 352 9.17 18.55 11.11
C PHE A 352 9.15 19.89 10.34
N LEU A 353 8.43 19.90 9.20
CA LEU A 353 8.08 21.08 8.41
C LEU A 353 6.56 21.30 8.42
N GLU A 354 5.95 21.67 7.30
CA GLU A 354 4.51 21.97 7.23
C GLU A 354 3.64 20.78 6.80
N LEU A 355 4.24 19.72 6.26
CA LEU A 355 3.50 18.60 5.69
C LEU A 355 2.94 17.69 6.79
N LYS A 356 1.62 17.76 6.99
CA LYS A 356 0.89 16.87 7.89
C LYS A 356 0.57 15.54 7.24
N TRP A 357 0.72 14.46 8.00
CA TRP A 357 0.41 13.11 7.56
C TRP A 357 -0.74 12.53 8.40
N PRO A 358 -1.75 11.89 7.79
CA PRO A 358 -2.73 11.12 8.54
C PRO A 358 -2.08 9.82 9.04
N TYR A 359 -2.63 9.21 10.10
CA TYR A 359 -2.44 7.78 10.30
C TYR A 359 -3.36 7.00 9.37
N ARG A 360 -3.02 5.74 9.12
CA ARG A 360 -3.81 4.83 8.29
C ARG A 360 -4.02 3.51 9.02
N LYS A 361 -5.24 2.98 8.94
CA LYS A 361 -5.63 1.67 9.49
C LYS A 361 -5.43 0.61 8.41
N ASP A 362 -4.75 -0.48 8.76
CA ASP A 362 -4.44 -1.62 7.88
C ASP A 362 -3.74 -1.24 6.56
N ARG A 363 -3.13 -0.06 6.53
CA ARG A 363 -2.38 0.51 5.41
C ARG A 363 -1.18 1.26 5.97
N ASN A 364 -0.13 1.36 5.17
CA ASN A 364 1.00 2.26 5.44
C ASN A 364 0.55 3.72 5.29
N VAL A 365 1.39 4.66 5.71
CA VAL A 365 1.02 6.08 5.72
C VAL A 365 0.68 6.67 4.35
N LEU A 366 1.20 6.07 3.27
CA LEU A 366 0.90 6.46 1.88
C LEU A 366 -0.43 5.87 1.36
N GLY A 367 -1.05 4.96 2.10
CA GLY A 367 -2.27 4.26 1.70
C GLY A 367 -2.05 2.91 1.02
N GLY A 368 -0.82 2.44 0.88
CA GLY A 368 -0.53 1.08 0.39
C GLY A 368 -0.67 0.02 1.49
N MET A 369 -0.63 -1.26 1.14
CA MET A 369 -0.61 -2.33 2.15
C MET A 369 0.67 -2.25 3.00
N LEU A 370 0.55 -2.61 4.28
CA LEU A 370 1.68 -2.66 5.22
C LEU A 370 2.69 -3.72 4.77
N ARG A 371 3.92 -3.28 4.45
CA ARG A 371 5.01 -4.21 4.09
C ARG A 371 6.28 -3.87 4.84
N SER A 372 6.96 -4.89 5.35
CA SER A 372 8.26 -4.72 5.98
C SER A 372 9.11 -5.97 5.80
N GLY A 373 10.35 -5.81 5.35
CA GLY A 373 11.24 -6.91 5.02
C GLY A 373 10.68 -7.78 3.90
N GLY A 374 9.99 -7.18 2.92
CA GLY A 374 9.35 -7.87 1.80
C GLY A 374 8.08 -8.64 2.18
N LYS A 375 7.65 -8.59 3.44
CA LYS A 375 6.52 -9.36 3.96
C LYS A 375 5.26 -8.49 4.08
N LEU A 376 4.13 -9.03 3.63
CA LEU A 376 2.81 -8.39 3.72
C LEU A 376 2.15 -8.61 5.08
N TYR A 377 1.54 -7.56 5.62
CA TYR A 377 0.80 -7.58 6.88
C TYR A 377 -0.64 -7.08 6.66
N LEU A 378 -1.64 -7.85 7.11
CA LEU A 378 -3.05 -7.53 6.90
C LEU A 378 -3.62 -6.55 7.93
N LYS A 379 -3.02 -6.51 9.14
CA LYS A 379 -3.47 -5.66 10.23
C LYS A 379 -2.33 -4.81 10.78
N GLY A 380 -2.64 -3.57 11.12
CA GLY A 380 -1.70 -2.65 11.76
C GLY A 380 -2.05 -1.19 11.54
N LEU A 381 -1.13 -0.31 11.90
CA LEU A 381 -1.27 1.14 11.75
C LEU A 381 -0.04 1.70 11.03
N GLY A 382 -0.26 2.49 9.99
CA GLY A 382 0.81 3.25 9.30
C GLY A 382 0.79 4.71 9.73
N VAL A 383 1.96 5.26 10.06
CA VAL A 383 2.13 6.67 10.46
C VAL A 383 3.40 7.27 9.85
N HIS A 384 3.51 8.59 9.90
CA HIS A 384 4.77 9.30 9.70
C HIS A 384 5.23 9.87 11.03
N SER A 385 6.53 9.90 11.31
CA SER A 385 7.03 10.60 12.51
C SER A 385 6.82 12.12 12.39
N ALA A 386 6.75 12.87 13.49
CA ALA A 386 6.50 12.37 14.84
C ALA A 386 4.99 12.24 15.03
N ALA A 387 4.51 11.11 15.56
CA ALA A 387 3.08 10.83 15.68
C ALA A 387 2.75 10.20 17.04
N ARG A 388 1.57 10.54 17.56
CA ARG A 388 1.00 9.97 18.79
C ARG A 388 -0.44 9.54 18.55
N LEU A 389 -0.74 8.29 18.85
CA LEU A 389 -2.11 7.76 18.91
C LEU A 389 -2.46 7.40 20.35
N VAL A 390 -3.67 7.73 20.76
CA VAL A 390 -4.18 7.42 22.10
C VAL A 390 -5.43 6.57 22.00
N TYR A 391 -5.47 5.50 22.77
CA TYR A 391 -6.62 4.62 22.89
C TYR A 391 -7.11 4.60 24.33
N ALA A 392 -8.42 4.77 24.50
CA ALA A 392 -9.09 4.43 25.75
C ALA A 392 -9.28 2.91 25.83
N LEU A 393 -8.97 2.33 26.99
CA LEU A 393 -9.09 0.89 27.23
C LEU A 393 -10.41 0.63 27.96
N GLU A 394 -11.45 0.33 27.19
CA GLU A 394 -12.83 0.13 27.69
C GLU A 394 -13.11 -1.31 28.15
N SER A 395 -12.08 -2.16 28.19
CA SER A 395 -12.16 -3.56 28.57
C SER A 395 -10.91 -3.97 29.33
N PRO A 396 -10.96 -5.04 30.16
CA PRO A 396 -9.81 -5.53 30.90
C PRO A 396 -8.85 -6.28 29.98
N TYR A 397 -8.09 -5.53 29.18
CA TYR A 397 -7.03 -6.09 28.34
C TYR A 397 -5.82 -6.45 29.20
N GLN A 398 -5.17 -7.56 28.85
CA GLN A 398 -3.99 -8.04 29.56
C GLN A 398 -2.70 -7.45 28.99
N ARG A 399 -2.57 -7.39 27.66
CA ARG A 399 -1.33 -6.94 27.00
C ARG A 399 -1.61 -6.14 25.73
N PHE A 400 -0.73 -5.20 25.44
CA PHE A 400 -0.53 -4.64 24.10
C PHE A 400 0.63 -5.35 23.43
N GLU A 401 0.46 -5.75 22.17
CA GLU A 401 1.50 -6.40 21.38
C GLU A 401 1.54 -5.88 19.94
N ALA A 402 2.74 -5.74 19.39
CA ALA A 402 2.96 -5.34 18.00
C ALA A 402 4.35 -5.79 17.51
N GLU A 403 4.57 -5.68 16.20
CA GLU A 403 5.89 -5.62 15.59
C GLU A 403 6.16 -4.18 15.12
N LEU A 404 7.30 -3.64 15.50
CA LEU A 404 7.75 -2.29 15.20
C LEU A 404 8.66 -2.35 13.98
N ALA A 405 8.33 -1.63 12.92
CA ALA A 405 9.16 -1.59 11.72
C ALA A 405 8.84 -0.38 10.84
N LEU A 406 9.82 0.07 10.06
CA LEU A 406 9.53 0.96 8.95
C LEU A 406 8.97 0.17 7.76
N ASP A 407 8.13 0.83 6.98
CA ASP A 407 7.58 0.28 5.75
C ASP A 407 8.66 0.11 4.68
N ASP A 408 8.55 -0.89 3.82
CA ASP A 408 9.49 -1.13 2.72
C ASP A 408 9.65 0.11 1.81
N CYS A 409 8.60 0.93 1.66
CA CYS A 409 8.67 2.16 0.88
C CYS A 409 9.56 3.25 1.50
N ALA A 410 10.02 3.10 2.76
CA ALA A 410 11.00 3.98 3.39
C ALA A 410 12.45 3.71 2.90
N GLY A 411 12.68 2.62 2.18
CA GLY A 411 14.01 2.20 1.74
C GLY A 411 14.96 2.05 2.93
N ARG A 412 16.15 2.64 2.85
CA ARG A 412 17.12 2.70 3.97
C ARG A 412 17.20 4.08 4.62
N GLN A 413 16.27 4.97 4.29
CA GLN A 413 16.34 6.40 4.59
C GLN A 413 15.50 6.83 5.79
N GLY A 414 14.44 6.10 6.14
CA GLY A 414 13.72 6.34 7.38
C GLY A 414 14.51 5.89 8.62
N SER A 415 14.27 6.55 9.74
CA SER A 415 14.74 6.15 11.06
C SER A 415 13.88 6.74 12.17
N VAL A 416 13.33 5.89 13.04
CA VAL A 416 12.42 6.33 14.11
C VAL A 416 12.73 5.67 15.45
N VAL A 417 12.18 6.25 16.52
CA VAL A 417 12.12 5.64 17.86
C VAL A 417 10.65 5.45 18.23
N TYR A 418 10.29 4.23 18.64
CA TYR A 418 8.95 3.91 19.10
C TYR A 418 8.88 4.00 20.63
N ARG A 419 7.77 4.50 21.16
CA ARG A 419 7.47 4.46 22.59
C ARG A 419 6.05 3.97 22.83
N VAL A 420 5.88 3.27 23.94
CA VAL A 420 4.56 2.88 24.44
C VAL A 420 4.39 3.44 25.84
N LEU A 421 3.33 4.22 26.04
CA LEU A 421 2.94 4.71 27.35
C LEU A 421 1.63 4.05 27.77
N VAL A 422 1.52 3.79 29.07
CA VAL A 422 0.32 3.26 29.72
C VAL A 422 -0.04 4.21 30.86
N ASP A 423 -1.24 4.78 30.81
CA ASP A 423 -1.71 5.82 31.74
C ASP A 423 -0.70 6.97 31.92
N GLY A 424 -0.14 7.45 30.80
CA GLY A 424 0.85 8.54 30.77
C GLY A 424 2.26 8.15 31.22
N LYS A 425 2.51 6.89 31.61
CA LYS A 425 3.85 6.41 32.02
C LYS A 425 4.49 5.62 30.88
N GLN A 426 5.68 6.01 30.45
CA GLN A 426 6.46 5.24 29.48
C GLN A 426 6.79 3.85 30.02
N LYS A 427 6.32 2.82 29.31
CA LYS A 427 6.60 1.40 29.62
C LYS A 427 7.63 0.80 28.68
N TYR A 428 7.77 1.36 27.48
CA TYR A 428 8.70 0.87 26.47
C TYR A 428 9.28 2.02 25.65
N VAL A 429 10.54 1.86 25.24
CA VAL A 429 11.23 2.66 24.23
C VAL A 429 12.09 1.72 23.38
N SER A 430 12.00 1.81 22.06
CA SER A 430 12.82 1.01 21.15
C SER A 430 14.23 1.60 21.02
N PRO A 431 15.22 0.82 20.56
CA PRO A 431 16.37 1.42 19.88
C PRO A 431 15.92 2.21 18.63
N VAL A 432 16.84 2.96 18.01
CA VAL A 432 16.59 3.55 16.69
C VAL A 432 16.38 2.41 15.70
N LEU A 433 15.20 2.35 15.09
CA LEU A 433 14.88 1.43 14.00
C LEU A 433 15.04 2.14 12.67
N ARG A 434 15.55 1.43 11.66
CA ARG A 434 15.82 1.95 10.32
C ARG A 434 15.07 1.15 9.27
N GLY A 435 14.86 1.80 8.13
CA GLY A 435 14.34 1.11 6.95
C GLY A 435 15.24 -0.06 6.53
N GLY A 436 14.63 -1.23 6.39
CA GLY A 436 15.31 -2.50 6.10
C GLY A 436 15.71 -3.34 7.32
N ASP A 437 15.54 -2.82 8.54
CA ASP A 437 15.70 -3.63 9.75
C ASP A 437 14.59 -4.70 9.84
N GLN A 438 14.89 -5.82 10.50
CA GLN A 438 13.86 -6.81 10.80
C GLN A 438 12.83 -6.23 11.79
N PRO A 439 11.53 -6.56 11.64
CA PRO A 439 10.53 -6.11 12.60
C PRO A 439 10.86 -6.51 14.04
N LEU A 440 10.76 -5.55 14.96
CA LEU A 440 11.07 -5.73 16.38
C LEU A 440 9.78 -5.96 17.17
N SER A 441 9.63 -7.12 17.80
CA SER A 441 8.48 -7.42 18.65
C SER A 441 8.47 -6.56 19.92
N VAL A 442 7.29 -6.03 20.27
CA VAL A 442 7.02 -5.36 21.54
C VAL A 442 5.82 -6.00 22.23
N SER A 443 5.89 -6.13 23.55
CA SER A 443 4.79 -6.64 24.37
C SER A 443 4.79 -5.92 25.72
N VAL A 444 3.70 -5.24 26.04
CA VAL A 444 3.56 -4.35 27.21
C VAL A 444 2.32 -4.79 28.03
N PRO A 445 2.47 -5.08 29.34
CA PRO A 445 1.34 -5.41 30.21
C PRO A 445 0.38 -4.21 30.38
N LEU A 446 -0.93 -4.50 30.46
CA LEU A 446 -2.02 -3.53 30.54
C LEU A 446 -2.96 -3.78 31.72
N GLU A 447 -2.59 -4.60 32.70
CA GLU A 447 -3.50 -4.95 33.80
C GLU A 447 -3.97 -3.69 34.56
N GLY A 448 -5.27 -3.44 34.54
CA GLY A 448 -5.90 -2.27 35.18
C GLY A 448 -5.67 -0.93 34.45
N ALA A 449 -5.03 -0.94 33.27
CA ALA A 449 -4.77 0.26 32.51
C ALA A 449 -6.05 0.85 31.90
N LYS A 450 -6.10 2.18 31.76
CA LYS A 450 -7.23 2.91 31.17
C LYS A 450 -6.87 3.58 29.84
N ARG A 451 -5.59 3.85 29.61
CA ARG A 451 -5.09 4.56 28.44
C ARG A 451 -3.82 3.90 27.90
N LEU A 452 -3.80 3.67 26.60
CA LEU A 452 -2.62 3.24 25.84
C LEU A 452 -2.23 4.35 24.86
N GLU A 453 -0.94 4.70 24.83
CA GLU A 453 -0.42 5.69 23.88
C GLU A 453 0.71 5.07 23.07
N LEU A 454 0.61 5.19 21.75
CA LEU A 454 1.59 4.74 20.77
C LEU A 454 2.27 5.96 20.17
N VAL A 455 3.57 6.09 20.41
CA VAL A 455 4.36 7.24 19.93
C VAL A 455 5.44 6.77 18.98
N VAL A 456 5.58 7.48 17.87
CA VAL A 456 6.72 7.39 16.95
C VAL A 456 7.39 8.74 16.95
N ASP A 457 8.62 8.82 17.45
CA ASP A 457 9.45 10.01 17.45
C ASP A 457 10.45 10.00 16.28
N TYR A 458 10.96 11.19 15.95
CA TYR A 458 12.12 11.34 15.09
C TYR A 458 13.35 10.61 15.65
N ALA A 459 14.26 10.22 14.76
CA ALA A 459 15.62 9.85 15.12
C ALA A 459 16.64 10.78 14.45
N ASP A 460 17.71 10.22 13.88
CA ASP A 460 18.89 10.98 13.46
C ASP A 460 18.69 11.82 12.20
N ARG A 461 17.63 11.57 11.42
CA ARG A 461 17.38 12.19 10.09
C ARG A 461 16.10 13.01 10.05
N ALA A 462 15.74 13.64 11.16
CA ALA A 462 14.47 14.35 11.30
C ALA A 462 13.32 13.40 10.93
N ASP A 463 12.50 13.76 9.94
CA ASP A 463 11.35 12.98 9.48
C ASP A 463 11.54 12.33 8.09
N VAL A 464 12.77 12.32 7.54
CA VAL A 464 13.03 11.88 6.17
C VAL A 464 12.62 10.41 5.98
N LEU A 465 11.52 10.20 5.25
CA LEU A 465 10.98 8.88 4.94
C LEU A 465 10.69 8.03 6.20
N ASP A 466 10.32 8.68 7.30
CA ASP A 466 9.95 8.05 8.57
C ASP A 466 8.55 7.42 8.52
N ARG A 467 8.35 6.55 7.55
CA ARG A 467 7.10 5.82 7.29
C ARG A 467 7.08 4.60 8.19
N ALA A 468 6.63 4.81 9.42
CA ALA A 468 6.62 3.83 10.48
C ALA A 468 5.32 3.01 10.47
N ASN A 469 5.46 1.72 10.73
CA ASN A 469 4.34 0.80 10.89
C ASN A 469 4.33 0.24 12.33
N TRP A 470 3.13 0.13 12.89
CA TRP A 470 2.80 -0.73 14.03
C TRP A 470 2.11 -1.98 13.49
N LEU A 471 2.90 -3.00 13.15
CA LEU A 471 2.43 -4.21 12.48
C LEU A 471 1.73 -5.14 13.49
N ARG A 472 0.56 -5.67 13.14
CA ARG A 472 -0.26 -6.55 14.00
C ARG A 472 -0.51 -5.99 15.41
N ALA A 473 -0.58 -4.66 15.51
CA ALA A 473 -0.82 -3.95 16.75
C ALA A 473 -2.18 -4.37 17.32
N ARG A 474 -2.15 -5.03 18.48
CA ARG A 474 -3.32 -5.70 19.07
C ARG A 474 -3.31 -5.62 20.59
N LEU A 475 -4.50 -5.79 21.16
CA LEU A 475 -4.77 -5.98 22.56
C LEU A 475 -5.24 -7.42 22.77
N THR A 476 -4.72 -8.10 23.79
CA THR A 476 -5.13 -9.46 24.14
C THR A 476 -5.97 -9.47 25.42
N LYS A 477 -6.97 -10.36 25.47
CA LYS A 477 -7.88 -10.56 26.60
C LYS A 477 -7.53 -11.78 27.43
#